data_AF-A0A8H9LZL2-F1
#
_entry.id   AF-A0A8H9LZL2-F1
#
_cell.length_a   1.000
_cell.length_b   1.000
_cell.length_c   1.000
_cell.angle_alpha   90.00
_cell.angle_beta   90.00
_cell.angle_gamma   90.00
#
_symmetry.space_group_name_H-M   'P 1'
#
loop_
_entity.id
_entity.type
_entity.pdbx_description
1 polymer ?
#
loop_
_entity_poly.entity_id
_entity_poly.type
_entity_poly.pdbx_seq_one_letter_code
_entity_poly.pdbx_strand_id
1 'polypeptide(L)'
;MHADISNADFVADPLASSGAGFSGHWSAEVDSRLGLQAMVSATSTLSATVQVVSEKRFDGSYAPEFEWAYLQFDATPQLSLRAGRMVQGNFLNSEYRKVNYATPWVRPPSEVYRLVPVANFDGVDLRYRYSTGTVVHDLRLSYGGGNVEYSSGDIEASDSWGISQRTQWGDVTLFASYGELSVSAEELTRFFDIYRLFGPPGESLANRYEVDGKALRVLGIGVGYDPGPWFAQAEWARLSSASLVGRGESVHVTAGYRFGSWTPFAAFGSARVLSDTFEPGLDPALYPSPFAEGALLLNGTLNALLASGLQQDSQTLGVRWDFRPGMALTAQYDHLDFRSGSPGGLINQQPGFQPGGAVNVFSLALDFVF
;
A
#
# COMPACT_ATOMS: atom_id res chain seq x y z
N MET A 1 -10.71 12.65 11.27
CA MET A 1 -9.59 13.27 10.55
C MET A 1 -9.97 14.66 10.03
N HIS A 2 -9.02 15.58 9.97
CA HIS A 2 -9.07 16.87 9.28
C HIS A 2 -7.88 17.00 8.33
N ALA A 3 -8.08 17.61 7.16
CA ALA A 3 -7.00 18.01 6.26
C ALA A 3 -7.19 19.48 5.85
N ASP A 4 -6.11 20.26 5.88
CA ASP A 4 -6.13 21.70 5.58
C ASP A 4 -5.99 22.04 4.08
N ILE A 5 -6.59 21.20 3.24
CA ILE A 5 -6.68 21.39 1.79
C ILE A 5 -8.14 21.55 1.35
N SER A 6 -8.38 22.41 0.34
CA SER A 6 -9.74 22.76 -0.10
C SER A 6 -10.05 22.42 -1.54
N ASN A 7 -9.13 21.82 -2.29
CA ASN A 7 -9.28 21.51 -3.72
C ASN A 7 -8.79 20.10 -4.09
N ALA A 8 -8.60 19.24 -3.09
CA ALA A 8 -8.35 17.81 -3.23
C ALA A 8 -8.69 17.12 -1.90
N ASP A 9 -8.65 15.79 -1.88
CA ASP A 9 -8.91 14.98 -0.68
C ASP A 9 -7.68 14.16 -0.28
N PHE A 10 -7.39 14.16 1.02
CA PHE A 10 -6.50 13.19 1.64
C PHE A 10 -7.24 11.88 1.93
N VAL A 11 -6.63 10.76 1.53
CA VAL A 11 -7.10 9.39 1.79
C VAL A 11 -5.97 8.50 2.29
N ALA A 12 -6.32 7.51 3.13
CA ALA A 12 -5.40 6.48 3.58
C ALA A 12 -5.20 5.40 2.49
N ASP A 13 -6.29 4.98 1.86
CA ASP A 13 -6.30 4.06 0.72
C ASP A 13 -6.39 4.86 -0.59
N PRO A 14 -5.44 4.72 -1.55
CA PRO A 14 -5.49 5.40 -2.83
C PRO A 14 -6.74 5.07 -3.67
N LEU A 15 -7.43 3.96 -3.38
CA LEU A 15 -8.63 3.54 -4.08
C LEU A 15 -9.91 4.04 -3.42
N ALA A 16 -9.86 4.74 -2.29
CA ALA A 16 -11.06 5.25 -1.63
C ALA A 16 -11.82 6.26 -2.51
N SER A 17 -13.16 6.27 -2.42
CA SER A 17 -14.02 7.17 -3.20
C SER A 17 -13.88 8.68 -2.86
N SER A 18 -13.57 9.01 -1.62
CA SER A 18 -13.35 10.39 -1.15
C SER A 18 -12.70 10.42 0.23
N GLY A 19 -12.20 11.59 0.63
CA GLY A 19 -11.41 11.76 1.85
C GLY A 19 -11.70 13.04 2.62
N ALA A 20 -10.74 13.43 3.48
CA ALA A 20 -10.79 14.72 4.17
C ALA A 20 -10.15 15.81 3.28
N GLY A 21 -10.78 16.98 3.20
CA GLY A 21 -10.32 18.08 2.34
C GLY A 21 -11.50 18.73 1.61
N PHE A 22 -11.53 18.61 0.28
CA PHE A 22 -12.59 19.15 -0.57
C PHE A 22 -13.96 18.52 -0.32
N SER A 23 -14.06 17.18 -0.24
CA SER A 23 -15.32 16.49 0.05
C SER A 23 -15.86 16.80 1.44
N GLY A 24 -14.99 17.21 2.36
CA GLY A 24 -15.33 17.69 3.67
C GLY A 24 -14.08 17.92 4.50
N HIS A 25 -13.94 19.10 5.10
CA HIS A 25 -12.77 19.42 5.91
C HIS A 25 -12.53 18.41 7.04
N TRP A 26 -13.58 17.80 7.57
CA TRP A 26 -13.50 16.70 8.52
C TRP A 26 -14.13 15.45 7.93
N SER A 27 -13.46 14.31 8.10
CA SER A 27 -14.00 13.00 7.74
C SER A 27 -13.78 12.01 8.89
N ALA A 28 -14.84 11.27 9.25
CA ALA A 28 -14.74 10.11 10.12
C ALA A 28 -14.40 8.83 9.34
N GLU A 29 -14.50 8.87 8.02
CA GLU A 29 -14.51 7.67 7.17
C GLU A 29 -13.12 7.17 6.80
N VAL A 30 -12.14 8.08 6.71
CA VAL A 30 -10.80 7.77 6.18
C VAL A 30 -10.07 6.70 6.99
N ASP A 31 -10.27 6.68 8.31
CA ASP A 31 -9.61 5.74 9.24
C ASP A 31 -10.56 4.72 9.87
N SER A 32 -11.86 4.83 9.58
CA SER A 32 -12.86 3.97 10.20
C SER A 32 -12.84 2.58 9.58
N ARG A 33 -12.61 1.58 10.43
CA ARG A 33 -12.67 0.17 10.05
C ARG A 33 -13.25 -0.67 11.16
N LEU A 34 -13.95 -1.74 10.78
CA LEU A 34 -14.47 -2.76 11.67
C LEU A 34 -14.02 -4.13 11.18
N GLY A 35 -13.37 -4.91 12.04
CA GLY A 35 -12.89 -6.25 11.73
C GLY A 35 -13.51 -7.32 12.63
N LEU A 36 -13.79 -8.50 12.08
CA LEU A 36 -14.12 -9.70 12.82
C LEU A 36 -13.20 -10.82 12.37
N GLN A 37 -12.58 -11.53 13.31
CA GLN A 37 -11.75 -12.70 13.02
C GLN A 37 -12.24 -13.91 13.79
N ALA A 38 -12.26 -15.07 13.13
CA ALA A 38 -12.55 -16.36 13.73
C ALA A 38 -11.51 -17.40 13.30
N MET A 39 -11.10 -18.24 14.25
CA MET A 39 -10.22 -19.38 14.01
C MET A 39 -10.88 -20.65 14.54
N VAL A 40 -10.92 -21.70 13.72
CA VAL A 40 -11.50 -23.00 14.09
C VAL A 40 -10.44 -24.09 13.88
N SER A 41 -10.09 -24.80 14.93
CA SER A 41 -9.23 -25.99 14.85
C SER A 41 -10.09 -27.23 14.58
N ALA A 42 -9.98 -27.81 13.38
CA ALA A 42 -10.68 -29.04 13.02
C ALA A 42 -9.97 -30.28 13.59
N THR A 43 -8.64 -30.25 13.65
CA THR A 43 -7.79 -31.28 14.27
C THR A 43 -6.62 -30.63 15.00
N SER A 44 -5.66 -31.42 15.50
CA SER A 44 -4.40 -30.91 16.07
C SER A 44 -3.43 -30.32 15.03
N THR A 45 -3.67 -30.53 13.74
CA THR A 45 -2.80 -30.07 12.65
C THR A 45 -3.54 -29.32 11.55
N LEU A 46 -4.88 -29.27 11.59
CA LEU A 46 -5.70 -28.58 10.61
C LEU A 46 -6.55 -27.51 11.28
N SER A 47 -6.43 -26.28 10.80
CA SER A 47 -7.25 -25.16 11.23
C SER A 47 -7.75 -24.33 10.05
N ALA A 48 -8.82 -23.56 10.27
CA ALA A 48 -9.35 -22.58 9.35
C ALA A 48 -9.34 -21.20 10.01
N THR A 49 -8.95 -20.17 9.28
CA THR A 49 -9.00 -18.77 9.74
C THR A 49 -9.77 -17.93 8.74
N VAL A 50 -10.68 -17.11 9.27
CA VAL A 50 -11.43 -16.12 8.49
C VAL A 50 -11.32 -14.78 9.20
N GLN A 51 -10.96 -13.74 8.47
CA GLN A 51 -11.00 -12.34 8.89
C GLN A 51 -11.80 -11.54 7.87
N VAL A 52 -12.83 -10.86 8.33
CA VAL A 52 -13.66 -9.96 7.53
C VAL A 52 -13.45 -8.54 8.01
N VAL A 53 -13.25 -7.60 7.09
CA VAL A 53 -13.06 -6.17 7.37
C VAL A 53 -14.06 -5.36 6.58
N SER A 54 -14.65 -4.35 7.22
CA SER A 54 -15.49 -3.33 6.61
C SER A 54 -14.82 -1.97 6.81
N GLU A 55 -14.46 -1.33 5.70
CA GLU A 55 -13.88 0.01 5.61
C GLU A 55 -14.36 0.68 4.31
N LYS A 56 -14.11 1.98 4.15
CA LYS A 56 -14.60 2.72 2.98
C LYS A 56 -13.96 2.23 1.69
N ARG A 57 -14.78 1.89 0.70
CA ARG A 57 -14.37 1.38 -0.62
C ARG A 57 -14.33 2.45 -1.71
N PHE A 58 -13.84 2.07 -2.88
CA PHE A 58 -13.81 2.88 -4.11
C PHE A 58 -15.19 3.34 -4.61
N ASP A 59 -16.24 2.60 -4.27
CA ASP A 59 -17.63 2.92 -4.62
C ASP A 59 -18.36 3.69 -3.50
N GLY A 60 -17.66 3.99 -2.39
CA GLY A 60 -18.22 4.67 -1.22
C GLY A 60 -19.04 3.79 -0.29
N SER A 61 -19.19 2.49 -0.61
CA SER A 61 -19.83 1.54 0.28
C SER A 61 -18.86 1.05 1.37
N TYR A 62 -19.42 0.35 2.36
CA TYR A 62 -18.69 -0.34 3.43
C TYR A 62 -18.91 -1.85 3.35
N ALA A 63 -19.11 -2.36 2.12
CA ALA A 63 -19.34 -3.78 1.89
C ALA A 63 -18.19 -4.61 2.51
N PRO A 64 -18.48 -5.58 3.40
CA PRO A 64 -17.43 -6.34 4.07
C PRO A 64 -16.63 -7.20 3.09
N GLU A 65 -15.32 -7.24 3.27
CA GLU A 65 -14.40 -8.06 2.48
C GLU A 65 -13.63 -9.05 3.35
N PHE A 66 -13.29 -10.19 2.77
CA PHE A 66 -12.35 -11.11 3.40
C PHE A 66 -10.93 -10.56 3.28
N GLU A 67 -10.32 -10.20 4.40
CA GLU A 67 -8.88 -9.93 4.47
C GLU A 67 -8.12 -11.27 4.55
N TRP A 68 -8.60 -12.21 5.38
CA TRP A 68 -8.11 -13.59 5.45
C TRP A 68 -9.26 -14.58 5.26
N ALA A 69 -9.01 -15.65 4.50
CA ALA A 69 -9.90 -16.80 4.39
C ALA A 69 -9.09 -18.00 3.93
N TYR A 70 -8.47 -18.73 4.86
CA TYR A 70 -7.55 -19.81 4.52
C TYR A 70 -7.68 -21.03 5.44
N LEU A 71 -7.27 -22.17 4.91
CA LEU A 71 -6.99 -23.39 5.66
C LEU A 71 -5.48 -23.45 5.94
N GLN A 72 -5.11 -23.90 7.13
CA GLN A 72 -3.73 -24.13 7.54
C GLN A 72 -3.53 -25.59 7.94
N PHE A 73 -2.52 -26.21 7.36
CA PHE A 73 -2.05 -27.54 7.70
C PHE A 73 -0.63 -27.48 8.27
N ASP A 74 -0.49 -27.85 9.55
CA ASP A 74 0.79 -27.95 10.25
C ASP A 74 1.41 -29.33 9.99
N ALA A 75 2.26 -29.41 8.97
CA ALA A 75 2.95 -30.65 8.60
C ALA A 75 3.94 -31.09 9.69
N THR A 76 4.59 -30.13 10.34
CA THR A 76 5.43 -30.32 11.54
C THR A 76 5.29 -29.11 12.46
N PRO A 77 5.81 -29.13 13.70
CA PRO A 77 5.83 -27.93 14.56
C PRO A 77 6.57 -26.72 13.96
N GLN A 78 7.42 -26.94 12.96
CA GLN A 78 8.20 -25.91 12.28
C GLN A 78 7.64 -25.55 10.91
N LEU A 79 6.80 -26.40 10.30
CA LEU A 79 6.39 -26.27 8.91
C LEU A 79 4.88 -26.28 8.78
N SER A 80 4.33 -25.17 8.29
CA SER A 80 2.90 -25.03 8.01
C SER A 80 2.66 -24.63 6.56
N LEU A 81 1.65 -25.23 5.94
CA LEU A 81 1.14 -24.86 4.62
C LEU A 81 -0.21 -24.17 4.80
N ARG A 82 -0.42 -23.04 4.11
CA ARG A 82 -1.73 -22.36 4.04
C ARG A 82 -2.23 -22.31 2.61
N ALA A 83 -3.54 -22.41 2.45
CA ALA A 83 -4.22 -22.28 1.17
C ALA A 83 -5.51 -21.47 1.32
N GLY A 84 -5.69 -20.46 0.48
CA GLY A 84 -6.84 -19.55 0.49
C GLY A 84 -6.42 -18.11 0.26
N ARG A 85 -7.17 -17.17 0.83
CA ARG A 85 -6.85 -15.74 0.82
C ARG A 85 -5.99 -15.35 2.01
N MET A 86 -4.84 -14.74 1.76
CA MET A 86 -3.90 -14.27 2.78
C MET A 86 -3.35 -12.88 2.45
N VAL A 87 -2.84 -12.18 3.47
CA VAL A 87 -2.10 -10.92 3.28
C VAL A 87 -0.68 -11.22 2.79
N GLN A 88 -0.23 -10.48 1.78
CA GLN A 88 1.12 -10.54 1.25
C GLN A 88 2.10 -9.87 2.23
N GLY A 89 3.10 -10.63 2.67
CA GLY A 89 4.14 -10.17 3.59
C GLY A 89 5.23 -9.34 2.90
N ASN A 90 4.86 -8.19 2.30
CA ASN A 90 5.83 -7.32 1.62
C ASN A 90 6.62 -6.43 2.59
N PHE A 91 6.06 -6.08 3.75
CA PHE A 91 6.59 -5.08 4.68
C PHE A 91 6.57 -5.61 6.12
N LEU A 92 7.37 -5.00 7.00
CA LEU A 92 7.57 -5.40 8.40
C LEU A 92 6.24 -5.51 9.15
N ASN A 93 5.31 -4.58 8.92
CA ASN A 93 3.98 -4.56 9.56
C ASN A 93 2.83 -4.97 8.63
N SER A 94 3.09 -5.64 7.50
CA SER A 94 2.05 -6.03 6.52
C SER A 94 0.84 -6.74 7.18
N GLU A 95 1.10 -7.69 8.08
CA GLU A 95 0.05 -8.48 8.75
C GLU A 95 -0.81 -7.65 9.73
N TYR A 96 -0.33 -6.47 10.14
CA TYR A 96 -0.99 -5.59 11.10
C TYR A 96 -1.50 -4.30 10.47
N ARG A 97 -1.39 -4.14 9.15
CA ARG A 97 -1.75 -2.89 8.45
C ARG A 97 -3.21 -2.45 8.63
N LYS A 98 -4.10 -3.43 8.88
CA LYS A 98 -5.53 -3.22 9.15
C LYS A 98 -5.90 -3.33 10.64
N VAL A 99 -4.92 -3.50 11.53
CA VAL A 99 -5.11 -3.65 12.98
C VAL A 99 -4.36 -2.54 13.70
N ASN A 100 -4.94 -1.34 13.69
CA ASN A 100 -4.30 -0.13 14.23
C ASN A 100 -3.87 -0.27 15.69
N TYR A 101 -4.63 -1.01 16.51
CA TYR A 101 -4.29 -1.27 17.91
C TYR A 101 -2.89 -1.90 18.09
N ALA A 102 -2.38 -2.63 17.09
CA ALA A 102 -1.05 -3.25 17.11
C ALA A 102 0.10 -2.29 16.74
N THR A 103 -0.20 -1.04 16.39
CA THR A 103 0.78 -0.03 15.97
C THR A 103 0.61 1.26 16.79
N PRO A 104 1.65 2.11 16.90
CA PRO A 104 1.51 3.39 17.60
C PRO A 104 0.70 4.43 16.80
N TRP A 105 0.64 4.27 15.47
CA TRP A 105 0.05 5.22 14.55
C TRP A 105 -1.47 5.06 14.43
N VAL A 106 -2.15 6.11 13.93
CA VAL A 106 -3.54 6.00 13.48
C VAL A 106 -3.65 5.13 12.22
N ARG A 107 -2.63 5.14 11.37
CA ARG A 107 -2.55 4.35 10.14
C ARG A 107 -1.10 4.03 9.80
N PRO A 108 -0.82 2.93 9.07
CA PRO A 108 0.51 2.66 8.57
C PRO A 108 1.07 3.82 7.72
N PRO A 109 2.39 4.00 7.70
CA PRO A 109 3.05 5.04 6.92
C PRO A 109 2.71 4.95 5.44
N SER A 110 2.07 6.00 4.92
CA SER A 110 1.50 5.99 3.57
C SER A 110 2.56 5.81 2.47
N GLU A 111 3.78 6.29 2.69
CA GLU A 111 4.88 6.25 1.74
C GLU A 111 5.29 4.81 1.40
N VAL A 112 5.34 3.93 2.40
CA VAL A 112 5.69 2.52 2.22
C VAL A 112 4.44 1.69 1.86
N TYR A 113 3.35 1.88 2.60
CA TYR A 113 2.18 1.00 2.50
C TYR A 113 1.28 1.27 1.29
N ARG A 114 1.45 2.40 0.58
CA ARG A 114 0.78 2.66 -0.71
C ARG A 114 1.61 2.24 -1.92
N LEU A 115 2.85 1.79 -1.72
CA LEU A 115 3.74 1.40 -2.82
C LEU A 115 3.21 0.17 -3.58
N VAL A 116 2.49 -0.72 -2.88
CA VAL A 116 1.84 -1.90 -3.46
C VAL A 116 0.37 -1.90 -3.04
N PRO A 117 -0.57 -1.47 -3.91
CA PRO A 117 -1.99 -1.39 -3.57
C PRO A 117 -2.63 -2.78 -3.33
N VAL A 118 -2.20 -3.78 -4.10
CA VAL A 118 -2.67 -5.17 -3.94
C VAL A 118 -1.89 -5.83 -2.81
N ALA A 119 -2.54 -6.00 -1.67
CA ALA A 119 -1.87 -6.47 -0.46
C ALA A 119 -2.40 -7.82 0.06
N ASN A 120 -3.41 -8.38 -0.60
CA ASN A 120 -3.87 -9.73 -0.38
C ASN A 120 -3.62 -10.56 -1.64
N PHE A 121 -3.48 -11.87 -1.48
CA PHE A 121 -3.40 -12.81 -2.58
C PHE A 121 -4.23 -14.06 -2.24
N ASP A 122 -4.79 -14.65 -3.30
CA ASP A 122 -5.49 -15.92 -3.29
C ASP A 122 -4.53 -16.97 -3.84
N GLY A 123 -4.16 -17.94 -3.01
CA GLY A 123 -3.18 -18.94 -3.39
C GLY A 123 -2.71 -19.78 -2.22
N VAL A 124 -1.40 -20.04 -2.18
CA VAL A 124 -0.76 -20.88 -1.17
C VAL A 124 0.46 -20.18 -0.58
N ASP A 125 0.73 -20.44 0.70
CA ASP A 125 2.04 -20.14 1.26
C ASP A 125 2.56 -21.29 2.11
N LEU A 126 3.89 -21.36 2.15
CA LEU A 126 4.64 -22.22 3.03
C LEU A 126 5.33 -21.34 4.06
N ARG A 127 5.19 -21.68 5.34
CA ARG A 127 5.90 -21.03 6.43
C ARG A 127 6.78 -22.04 7.15
N TYR A 128 8.05 -21.69 7.30
CA TYR A 128 9.04 -22.46 8.03
C TYR A 128 9.63 -21.64 9.18
N ARG A 129 9.33 -22.06 10.41
CA ARG A 129 9.78 -21.41 11.64
C ARG A 129 10.79 -22.29 12.38
N TYR A 130 11.99 -21.77 12.58
CA TYR A 130 13.07 -22.50 13.26
C TYR A 130 13.86 -21.56 14.18
N SER A 131 14.65 -22.14 15.09
CA SER A 131 15.49 -21.38 16.01
C SER A 131 16.96 -21.74 15.84
N THR A 132 17.84 -20.76 15.98
CA THR A 132 19.30 -20.95 16.05
C THR A 132 19.82 -20.29 17.33
N GLY A 133 19.98 -21.10 18.38
CA GLY A 133 20.22 -20.59 19.73
C GLY A 133 19.03 -19.76 20.23
N THR A 134 19.26 -18.49 20.53
CA THR A 134 18.22 -17.53 20.97
C THR A 134 17.53 -16.80 19.83
N VAL A 135 17.98 -17.01 18.59
CA VAL A 135 17.42 -16.36 17.40
C VAL A 135 16.27 -17.20 16.84
N VAL A 136 15.13 -16.56 16.53
CA VAL A 136 13.97 -17.21 15.92
C VAL A 136 13.81 -16.69 14.49
N HIS A 137 13.69 -17.60 13.54
CA HIS A 137 13.54 -17.32 12.11
C HIS A 137 12.15 -17.75 11.65
N ASP A 138 11.54 -16.94 10.79
CA ASP A 138 10.25 -17.18 10.12
C ASP A 138 10.45 -16.91 8.63
N LEU A 139 10.62 -17.98 7.86
CA LEU A 139 10.71 -17.94 6.41
C LEU A 139 9.32 -18.20 5.82
N ARG A 140 8.92 -17.42 4.83
CA ARG A 140 7.69 -17.64 4.07
C ARG A 140 7.94 -17.62 2.58
N LEU A 141 7.29 -18.53 1.86
CA LEU A 141 7.22 -18.58 0.41
C LEU A 141 5.76 -18.53 0.01
N SER A 142 5.37 -17.58 -0.83
CA SER A 142 3.99 -17.41 -1.30
C SER A 142 3.90 -17.59 -2.81
N TYR A 143 2.80 -18.13 -3.29
CA TYR A 143 2.44 -18.17 -4.70
C TYR A 143 0.93 -18.01 -4.86
N GLY A 144 0.49 -17.20 -5.81
CA GLY A 144 -0.93 -17.02 -6.10
C GLY A 144 -1.23 -15.89 -7.07
N GLY A 145 -2.44 -15.36 -6.98
CA GLY A 145 -2.90 -14.20 -7.73
C GLY A 145 -3.95 -13.43 -6.95
N GLY A 146 -4.65 -12.52 -7.59
CA GLY A 146 -5.75 -11.79 -6.97
C GLY A 146 -6.26 -10.70 -7.89
N ASN A 147 -7.35 -10.06 -7.48
CA ASN A 147 -7.90 -8.93 -8.21
C ASN A 147 -8.27 -7.81 -7.23
N VAL A 148 -8.21 -6.57 -7.72
CA VAL A 148 -8.66 -5.39 -6.99
C VAL A 148 -9.52 -4.54 -7.92
N GLU A 149 -10.74 -4.24 -7.49
CA GLU A 149 -11.68 -3.39 -8.20
C GLU A 149 -11.42 -1.91 -7.87
N TYR A 150 -11.64 -1.04 -8.85
CA TYR A 150 -11.53 0.42 -8.71
C TYR A 150 -12.56 1.12 -9.61
N SER A 151 -12.60 2.46 -9.57
CA SER A 151 -13.70 3.24 -10.18
C SER A 151 -13.90 3.04 -11.69
N SER A 152 -12.87 2.59 -12.42
CA SER A 152 -12.96 2.42 -13.88
C SER A 152 -12.69 1.01 -14.38
N GLY A 153 -12.53 0.01 -13.50
CA GLY A 153 -12.29 -1.38 -13.89
C GLY A 153 -11.72 -2.23 -12.76
N ASP A 154 -10.94 -3.24 -13.12
CA ASP A 154 -10.24 -4.13 -12.21
C ASP A 154 -8.76 -4.26 -12.58
N ILE A 155 -7.94 -4.52 -11.56
CA ILE A 155 -6.52 -4.82 -11.68
C ILE A 155 -6.34 -6.27 -11.27
N GLU A 156 -5.91 -7.10 -12.21
CA GLU A 156 -5.61 -8.50 -11.96
C GLU A 156 -4.11 -8.66 -11.69
N ALA A 157 -3.78 -9.45 -10.68
CA ALA A 157 -2.44 -9.91 -10.37
C ALA A 157 -2.37 -11.42 -10.59
N SER A 158 -1.41 -11.86 -11.39
CA SER A 158 -1.18 -13.26 -11.73
C SER A 158 0.29 -13.63 -11.61
N ASP A 159 0.58 -14.93 -11.55
CA ASP A 159 1.94 -15.48 -11.39
C ASP A 159 2.74 -14.81 -10.27
N SER A 160 2.04 -14.41 -9.20
CA SER A 160 2.61 -13.69 -8.07
C SER A 160 3.33 -14.66 -7.16
N TRP A 161 4.62 -14.45 -6.94
CA TRP A 161 5.39 -15.20 -5.96
C TRP A 161 6.22 -14.27 -5.08
N GLY A 162 6.48 -14.72 -3.86
CA GLY A 162 7.24 -13.95 -2.90
C GLY A 162 7.98 -14.82 -1.89
N ILE A 163 9.09 -14.28 -1.40
CA ILE A 163 9.83 -14.78 -0.25
C ILE A 163 9.93 -13.68 0.79
N SER A 164 9.67 -14.01 2.05
CA SER A 164 9.90 -13.09 3.17
C SER A 164 10.58 -13.82 4.32
N GLN A 165 11.55 -13.16 4.94
CA GLN A 165 12.26 -13.64 6.10
C GLN A 165 12.07 -12.64 7.23
N ARG A 166 11.54 -13.11 8.37
CA ARG A 166 11.56 -12.37 9.63
C ARG A 166 12.47 -13.09 10.62
N THR A 167 13.37 -12.34 11.25
CA THR A 167 14.31 -12.87 12.25
C THR A 167 14.20 -12.06 13.53
N GLN A 168 13.90 -12.72 14.64
CA GLN A 168 13.85 -12.13 15.97
C GLN A 168 15.09 -12.51 16.76
N TRP A 169 15.79 -11.52 17.32
CA TRP A 169 16.94 -11.72 18.20
C TRP A 169 16.87 -10.77 19.39
N GLY A 170 16.45 -11.30 20.55
CA GLY A 170 16.12 -10.47 21.70
C GLY A 170 15.03 -9.46 21.34
N ASP A 171 15.32 -8.19 21.55
CA ASP A 171 14.42 -7.06 21.25
C ASP A 171 14.52 -6.57 19.80
N VAL A 172 15.41 -7.16 18.99
CA VAL A 172 15.60 -6.80 17.57
C VAL A 172 14.75 -7.68 16.66
N THR A 173 14.04 -7.06 15.72
CA THR A 173 13.40 -7.71 14.59
C THR A 173 14.08 -7.27 13.30
N LEU A 174 14.50 -8.23 12.46
CA LEU A 174 14.95 -7.99 11.10
C LEU A 174 13.93 -8.56 10.13
N PHE A 175 13.67 -7.85 9.04
CA PHE A 175 12.74 -8.27 8.00
C PHE A 175 13.34 -8.00 6.62
N ALA A 176 13.16 -8.96 5.71
CA ALA A 176 13.47 -8.79 4.30
C ALA A 176 12.44 -9.54 3.45
N SER A 177 12.04 -8.97 2.32
CA SER A 177 11.10 -9.57 1.38
C SER A 177 11.53 -9.30 -0.06
N TYR A 178 11.25 -10.24 -0.96
CA TYR A 178 11.35 -10.05 -2.40
C TYR A 178 10.18 -10.78 -3.07
N GLY A 179 9.58 -10.18 -4.07
CA GLY A 179 8.53 -10.81 -4.85
C GLY A 179 8.41 -10.24 -6.25
N GLU A 180 7.78 -11.01 -7.12
CA GLU A 180 7.48 -10.67 -8.49
C GLU A 180 6.03 -11.07 -8.81
N LEU A 181 5.33 -10.22 -9.54
CA LEU A 181 3.97 -10.47 -10.02
C LEU A 181 3.76 -9.88 -11.41
N SER A 182 2.90 -10.51 -12.18
CA SER A 182 2.35 -9.97 -13.42
C SER A 182 1.08 -9.20 -13.10
N VAL A 183 0.88 -8.06 -13.76
CA VAL A 183 -0.31 -7.23 -13.57
C VAL A 183 -0.96 -6.97 -14.92
N SER A 184 -2.28 -7.10 -14.99
CA SER A 184 -3.10 -6.75 -16.15
C SER A 184 -4.26 -5.85 -15.73
N ALA A 185 -4.65 -4.94 -16.62
CA ALA A 185 -5.84 -4.12 -16.48
C ALA A 185 -6.39 -3.81 -17.87
N GLU A 186 -7.65 -4.20 -18.13
CA GLU A 186 -8.25 -4.14 -19.47
C GLU A 186 -8.30 -2.70 -20.02
N GLU A 187 -8.53 -1.70 -19.16
CA GLU A 187 -8.54 -0.29 -19.55
C GLU A 187 -7.18 0.16 -20.10
N LEU A 188 -6.08 -0.30 -19.47
CA LEU A 188 -4.72 0.05 -19.89
C LEU A 188 -4.37 -0.66 -21.19
N THR A 189 -4.74 -1.92 -21.35
CA THR A 189 -4.57 -2.65 -22.62
C THR A 189 -5.30 -1.93 -23.75
N ARG A 190 -6.58 -1.57 -23.55
CA ARG A 190 -7.36 -0.79 -24.54
C ARG A 190 -6.73 0.56 -24.85
N PHE A 191 -6.20 1.26 -23.83
CA PHE A 191 -5.50 2.52 -24.01
C PHE A 191 -4.27 2.38 -24.91
N PHE A 192 -3.45 1.34 -24.71
CA PHE A 192 -2.27 1.10 -25.54
C PHE A 192 -2.60 0.51 -26.91
N ASP A 193 -3.72 -0.18 -27.07
CA ASP A 193 -4.22 -0.59 -28.38
C ASP A 193 -4.57 0.62 -29.27
N ILE A 194 -5.10 1.70 -28.69
CA ILE A 194 -5.33 2.96 -29.42
C ILE A 194 -3.99 3.58 -29.84
N TYR A 195 -2.96 3.54 -28.99
CA TYR A 195 -1.60 3.99 -29.37
C TYR A 195 -1.08 3.23 -30.60
N ARG A 196 -1.28 1.92 -30.68
CA ARG A 196 -0.82 1.09 -31.81
C ARG A 196 -1.41 1.50 -33.16
N LEU A 197 -2.58 2.15 -33.18
CA LEU A 197 -3.19 2.69 -34.40
C LEU A 197 -2.36 3.83 -35.03
N PHE A 198 -1.41 4.42 -34.30
CA PHE A 198 -0.53 5.50 -34.77
C PHE A 198 0.75 4.98 -35.45
N GLY A 199 0.80 3.69 -35.78
CA GLY A 199 1.90 3.04 -36.48
C GLY A 199 3.14 2.84 -35.60
N PRO A 200 4.35 2.72 -36.19
CA PRO A 200 5.56 2.38 -35.45
C PRO A 200 5.88 3.27 -34.23
N PRO A 201 5.68 4.60 -34.24
CA PRO A 201 5.86 5.43 -33.05
C PRO A 201 4.92 5.05 -31.91
N GLY A 202 3.65 4.78 -32.23
CA GLY A 202 2.63 4.38 -31.26
C GLY A 202 2.86 2.97 -30.72
N GLU A 203 3.25 2.02 -31.57
CA GLU A 203 3.67 0.67 -31.14
C GLU A 203 4.86 0.73 -30.17
N SER A 204 5.83 1.61 -30.42
CA SER A 204 6.98 1.77 -29.52
C SER A 204 6.58 2.29 -28.14
N LEU A 205 5.67 3.26 -28.06
CA LEU A 205 5.15 3.80 -26.81
C LEU A 205 4.29 2.77 -26.07
N ALA A 206 3.40 2.08 -26.78
CA ALA A 206 2.60 0.98 -26.24
C ALA A 206 3.50 -0.08 -25.62
N ASN A 207 4.45 -0.63 -26.38
CA ASN A 207 5.37 -1.66 -25.87
C ASN A 207 6.25 -1.16 -24.72
N ARG A 208 6.56 0.14 -24.62
CA ARG A 208 7.32 0.72 -23.50
C ARG A 208 6.50 0.82 -22.23
N TYR A 209 5.25 1.24 -22.31
CA TYR A 209 4.46 1.62 -21.14
C TYR A 209 3.40 0.61 -20.74
N GLU A 210 2.99 -0.30 -21.62
CA GLU A 210 2.06 -1.37 -21.30
C GLU A 210 2.53 -2.19 -20.10
N VAL A 211 1.58 -2.50 -19.21
CA VAL A 211 1.80 -3.25 -17.97
C VAL A 211 1.72 -4.74 -18.23
N ASP A 212 0.82 -5.16 -19.14
CA ASP A 212 0.65 -6.56 -19.51
C ASP A 212 1.96 -7.16 -20.06
N GLY A 213 2.22 -8.41 -19.69
CA GLY A 213 3.46 -9.11 -20.02
C GLY A 213 4.72 -8.58 -19.33
N LYS A 214 4.62 -7.60 -18.41
CA LYS A 214 5.78 -7.07 -17.68
C LYS A 214 5.66 -7.26 -16.18
N ALA A 215 6.66 -7.97 -15.65
CA ALA A 215 6.81 -8.18 -14.23
C ALA A 215 6.95 -6.88 -13.44
N LEU A 216 6.25 -6.83 -12.31
CA LEU A 216 6.40 -5.86 -11.25
C LEU A 216 7.16 -6.56 -10.11
N ARG A 217 8.22 -5.91 -9.61
CA ARG A 217 9.09 -6.45 -8.56
C ARG A 217 9.01 -5.59 -7.32
N VAL A 218 8.91 -6.24 -6.16
CA VAL A 218 8.86 -5.60 -4.85
C VAL A 218 10.02 -6.11 -4.00
N LEU A 219 10.77 -5.20 -3.40
CA LEU A 219 11.81 -5.48 -2.42
C LEU A 219 11.50 -4.69 -1.15
N GLY A 220 11.47 -5.35 0.00
CA GLY A 220 11.24 -4.71 1.29
C GLY A 220 12.35 -5.09 2.29
N ILE A 221 12.80 -4.11 3.07
CA ILE A 221 13.77 -4.31 4.16
C ILE A 221 13.26 -3.55 5.37
N GLY A 222 13.23 -4.21 6.53
CA GLY A 222 12.77 -3.64 7.78
C GLY A 222 13.66 -3.99 8.95
N VAL A 223 13.77 -3.06 9.89
CA VAL A 223 14.39 -3.28 11.20
C VAL A 223 13.50 -2.69 12.28
N GLY A 224 13.35 -3.41 13.38
CA GLY A 224 12.68 -2.97 14.59
C GLY A 224 13.54 -3.24 15.81
N TYR A 225 13.44 -2.39 16.81
CA TYR A 225 14.01 -2.58 18.13
C TYR A 225 13.01 -2.11 19.19
N ASP A 226 12.61 -3.00 20.10
CA ASP A 226 11.62 -2.71 21.15
C ASP A 226 12.00 -3.39 22.48
N PRO A 227 12.84 -2.73 23.31
CA PRO A 227 13.20 -3.22 24.65
C PRO A 227 12.10 -3.04 25.71
N GLY A 228 10.91 -2.55 25.33
CA GLY A 228 9.79 -2.29 26.24
C GLY A 228 9.55 -0.79 26.47
N PRO A 229 10.43 -0.06 27.20
CA PRO A 229 10.20 1.36 27.52
C PRO A 229 10.21 2.29 26.30
N TRP A 230 10.83 1.89 25.20
CA TRP A 230 10.86 2.65 23.95
C TRP A 230 10.93 1.70 22.78
N PHE A 231 10.66 2.20 21.59
CA PHE A 231 10.81 1.44 20.37
C PHE A 231 11.29 2.33 19.23
N ALA A 232 11.96 1.73 18.25
CA ALA A 232 12.25 2.35 16.97
C ALA A 232 12.12 1.31 15.86
N GLN A 233 11.62 1.74 14.70
CA GLN A 233 11.56 0.92 13.52
C GLN A 233 11.85 1.74 12.27
N ALA A 234 12.42 1.09 11.27
CA ALA A 234 12.66 1.65 9.96
C ALA A 234 12.33 0.62 8.87
N GLU A 235 11.72 1.08 7.79
CA GLU A 235 11.40 0.29 6.61
C GLU A 235 11.87 1.02 5.37
N TRP A 236 12.47 0.28 4.44
CA TRP A 236 12.76 0.73 3.09
C TRP A 236 12.15 -0.25 2.10
N ALA A 237 11.55 0.28 1.05
CA ALA A 237 10.91 -0.51 0.03
C ALA A 237 11.21 0.04 -1.36
N ARG A 238 11.26 -0.86 -2.34
CA ARG A 238 11.44 -0.54 -3.75
C ARG A 238 10.46 -1.30 -4.61
N LEU A 239 9.79 -0.57 -5.49
CA LEU A 239 8.96 -1.08 -6.57
C LEU A 239 9.72 -0.91 -7.89
N SER A 240 9.67 -1.90 -8.78
CA SER A 240 10.30 -1.78 -10.09
C SER A 240 9.55 -2.57 -11.15
N SER A 241 9.15 -1.88 -12.21
CA SER A 241 8.59 -2.46 -13.45
C SER A 241 9.13 -1.72 -14.67
N ALA A 242 9.18 -2.41 -15.81
CA ALA A 242 9.53 -1.83 -17.11
C ALA A 242 8.28 -1.35 -17.88
N SER A 243 7.24 -0.93 -17.15
CA SER A 243 5.95 -0.43 -17.65
C SER A 243 5.71 1.00 -17.13
N LEU A 244 4.50 1.54 -17.36
CA LEU A 244 4.05 2.81 -16.79
C LEU A 244 4.05 2.87 -15.26
N VAL A 245 4.04 1.72 -14.58
CA VAL A 245 4.20 1.68 -13.11
C VAL A 245 5.59 2.21 -12.70
N GLY A 246 6.59 2.01 -13.57
CA GLY A 246 7.93 2.54 -13.39
C GLY A 246 8.65 1.99 -12.16
N ARG A 247 9.54 2.82 -11.60
CA ARG A 247 10.36 2.50 -10.43
C ARG A 247 10.10 3.53 -9.35
N GLY A 248 9.94 3.06 -8.12
CA GLY A 248 9.75 3.91 -6.95
C GLY A 248 10.50 3.38 -5.75
N GLU A 249 10.90 4.29 -4.87
CA GLU A 249 11.53 3.97 -3.59
C GLU A 249 10.83 4.72 -2.47
N SER A 250 10.62 4.01 -1.36
CA SER A 250 9.96 4.53 -0.18
C SER A 250 10.76 4.18 1.07
N VAL A 251 10.79 5.09 2.03
CA VAL A 251 11.40 4.87 3.33
C VAL A 251 10.48 5.42 4.42
N HIS A 252 10.49 4.77 5.56
CA HIS A 252 9.83 5.23 6.76
C HIS A 252 10.66 4.93 8.00
N VAL A 253 10.66 5.85 8.97
CA VAL A 253 11.29 5.67 10.28
C VAL A 253 10.33 6.17 11.36
N THR A 254 10.11 5.38 12.41
CA THR A 254 9.37 5.80 13.61
C THR A 254 10.16 5.49 14.87
N ALA A 255 10.06 6.37 15.87
CA ALA A 255 10.45 6.05 17.24
C ALA A 255 9.43 6.59 18.24
N GLY A 256 9.32 5.93 19.39
CA GLY A 256 8.42 6.34 20.47
C GLY A 256 8.87 5.86 21.84
N TYR A 257 8.31 6.46 22.88
CA TYR A 257 8.65 6.18 24.27
C TYR A 257 7.38 5.89 25.07
N ARG A 258 7.36 4.79 25.82
CA ARG A 258 6.22 4.37 26.65
C ARG A 258 6.42 4.85 28.07
N PHE A 259 5.58 5.79 28.52
CA PHE A 259 5.56 6.28 29.90
C PHE A 259 4.17 6.08 30.52
N GLY A 260 4.05 5.11 31.43
CA GLY A 260 2.75 4.72 31.98
C GLY A 260 1.80 4.27 30.87
N SER A 261 0.62 4.90 30.78
CA SER A 261 -0.39 4.65 29.74
C SER A 261 -0.18 5.47 28.46
N TRP A 262 0.87 6.29 28.37
CA TRP A 262 1.06 7.23 27.28
C TRP A 262 2.27 6.84 26.42
N THR A 263 2.12 6.97 25.11
CA THR A 263 3.16 6.67 24.13
C THR A 263 3.24 7.80 23.09
N PRO A 264 4.02 8.87 23.35
CA PRO A 264 4.42 9.80 22.31
C PRO A 264 5.32 9.11 21.29
N PHE A 265 5.17 9.50 20.04
CA PHE A 265 6.00 9.02 18.94
C PHE A 265 6.22 10.12 17.90
N ALA A 266 7.29 9.96 17.13
CA ALA A 266 7.57 10.76 15.96
C ALA A 266 7.96 9.85 14.80
N ALA A 267 7.66 10.30 13.59
CA ALA A 267 8.02 9.56 12.39
C ALA A 267 8.39 10.46 11.22
N PHE A 268 9.11 9.87 10.28
CA PHE A 268 9.43 10.46 8.99
C PHE A 268 9.14 9.44 7.88
N GLY A 269 8.57 9.91 6.77
CA GLY A 269 8.35 9.13 5.56
C GLY A 269 8.89 9.86 4.33
N SER A 270 9.33 9.12 3.32
CA SER A 270 9.64 9.68 1.99
C SER A 270 9.29 8.66 0.93
N ALA A 271 8.56 9.08 -0.09
CA ALA A 271 8.29 8.32 -1.32
C ALA A 271 8.81 9.09 -2.54
N ARG A 272 9.45 8.38 -3.47
CA ARG A 272 10.05 8.94 -4.68
C ARG A 272 9.77 8.06 -5.89
N VAL A 273 9.47 8.70 -7.02
CA VAL A 273 9.46 8.06 -8.33
C VAL A 273 10.85 8.24 -8.95
N LEU A 274 11.43 7.15 -9.43
CA LEU A 274 12.78 7.07 -10.01
C LEU A 274 12.76 6.89 -11.54
N SER A 275 11.59 6.69 -12.12
CA SER A 275 11.38 6.68 -13.57
C SER A 275 11.01 8.07 -14.07
N ASP A 276 11.11 8.27 -15.38
CA ASP A 276 10.66 9.51 -16.01
C ASP A 276 9.15 9.69 -15.80
N THR A 277 8.76 10.86 -15.33
CA THR A 277 7.36 11.25 -15.12
C THR A 277 6.78 12.03 -16.31
N PHE A 278 7.51 12.05 -17.42
CA PHE A 278 7.13 12.73 -18.65
C PHE A 278 7.65 11.98 -19.88
N GLU A 279 6.84 11.93 -20.93
CA GLU A 279 7.13 11.36 -22.23
C GLU A 279 6.63 12.32 -23.32
N PRO A 280 7.49 12.79 -24.24
CA PRO A 280 7.08 13.60 -25.38
C PRO A 280 5.92 12.99 -26.19
N GLY A 281 5.91 11.66 -26.32
CA GLY A 281 4.82 10.90 -26.92
C GLY A 281 4.79 10.98 -28.45
N LEU A 282 3.59 10.91 -29.02
CA LEU A 282 3.35 10.98 -30.47
C LEU A 282 3.51 12.42 -30.97
N ASP A 283 4.23 12.64 -32.08
CA ASP A 283 4.29 13.96 -32.73
C ASP A 283 3.01 14.23 -33.53
N PRO A 284 2.14 15.17 -33.11
CA PRO A 284 0.87 15.43 -33.79
C PRO A 284 1.05 15.92 -35.23
N ALA A 285 2.20 16.51 -35.58
CA ALA A 285 2.47 17.00 -36.93
C ALA A 285 2.62 15.88 -37.96
N LEU A 286 2.83 14.63 -37.51
CA LEU A 286 2.92 13.45 -38.37
C LEU A 286 1.56 12.88 -38.77
N TYR A 287 0.46 13.39 -38.21
CA TYR A 287 -0.87 12.83 -38.38
C TYR A 287 -1.87 13.86 -38.95
N PRO A 288 -2.75 13.47 -39.88
CA PRO A 288 -3.84 14.33 -40.32
C PRO A 288 -4.94 14.43 -39.24
N SER A 289 -5.76 15.49 -39.26
CA SER A 289 -6.99 15.56 -38.45
C SER A 289 -7.96 14.43 -38.86
N PRO A 290 -8.62 13.73 -37.91
CA PRO A 290 -8.67 13.99 -36.46
C PRO A 290 -7.60 13.26 -35.62
N PHE A 291 -6.62 12.59 -36.24
CA PHE A 291 -5.61 11.80 -35.52
C PHE A 291 -4.61 12.69 -34.77
N ALA A 292 -4.28 13.89 -35.28
CA ALA A 292 -3.40 14.83 -34.57
C ALA A 292 -3.97 15.21 -33.19
N GLU A 293 -5.27 15.46 -33.11
CA GLU A 293 -5.99 15.76 -31.87
C GLU A 293 -6.03 14.55 -30.93
N GLY A 294 -6.19 13.35 -31.48
CA GLY A 294 -6.09 12.10 -30.74
C GLY A 294 -4.69 11.88 -30.13
N ALA A 295 -3.63 12.16 -30.87
CA ALA A 295 -2.25 12.06 -30.39
C ALA A 295 -1.99 13.00 -29.20
N LEU A 296 -2.48 14.25 -29.26
CA LEU A 296 -2.39 15.21 -28.16
C LEU A 296 -3.11 14.70 -26.90
N LEU A 297 -4.31 14.16 -27.05
CA LEU A 297 -5.09 13.61 -25.93
C LEU A 297 -4.38 12.40 -25.30
N LEU A 298 -3.90 11.46 -26.13
CA LEU A 298 -3.16 10.29 -25.65
C LEU A 298 -1.91 10.70 -24.87
N ASN A 299 -1.11 11.61 -25.41
CA ASN A 299 0.09 12.12 -24.74
C ASN A 299 -0.25 12.80 -23.40
N GLY A 300 -1.34 13.58 -23.35
CA GLY A 300 -1.82 14.20 -22.12
C GLY A 300 -2.19 13.15 -21.06
N THR A 301 -2.96 12.14 -21.44
CA THR A 301 -3.37 11.05 -20.54
C THR A 301 -2.18 10.23 -20.06
N LEU A 302 -1.25 9.85 -20.95
CA LEU A 302 -0.04 9.12 -20.58
C LEU A 302 0.79 9.92 -19.56
N ASN A 303 1.01 11.21 -19.81
CA ASN A 303 1.77 12.06 -18.90
C ASN A 303 1.07 12.28 -17.55
N ALA A 304 -0.26 12.33 -17.52
CA ALA A 304 -1.02 12.36 -16.28
C ALA A 304 -0.83 11.06 -15.47
N LEU A 305 -0.83 9.90 -16.13
CA LEU A 305 -0.55 8.61 -15.49
C LEU A 305 0.90 8.54 -14.97
N LEU A 306 1.89 8.94 -15.78
CA LEU A 306 3.31 8.93 -15.37
C LEU A 306 3.60 9.87 -14.19
N ALA A 307 2.91 11.01 -14.11
CA ALA A 307 3.04 11.96 -13.01
C ALA A 307 2.27 11.58 -11.73
N SER A 308 1.37 10.59 -11.80
CA SER A 308 0.48 10.19 -10.70
C SER A 308 1.17 9.45 -9.54
N GLY A 309 2.41 8.98 -9.75
CA GLY A 309 3.14 8.25 -8.72
C GLY A 309 3.33 9.06 -7.44
N LEU A 310 3.24 8.38 -6.29
CA LEU A 310 3.37 8.99 -4.96
C LEU A 310 4.76 9.60 -4.77
N GLN A 311 4.84 10.93 -4.72
CA GLN A 311 6.09 11.66 -4.47
C GLN A 311 5.90 12.68 -3.35
N GLN A 312 6.27 12.31 -2.14
CA GLN A 312 6.09 13.16 -0.96
C GLN A 312 7.10 12.82 0.14
N ASP A 313 7.35 13.79 1.00
CA ASP A 313 8.02 13.61 2.27
C ASP A 313 7.00 13.90 3.39
N SER A 314 7.06 13.18 4.52
CA SER A 314 6.14 13.36 5.64
C SER A 314 6.86 13.41 6.98
N GLN A 315 6.32 14.23 7.88
CA GLN A 315 6.75 14.33 9.27
C GLN A 315 5.53 14.12 10.15
N THR A 316 5.60 13.14 11.05
CA THR A 316 4.50 12.77 11.93
C THR A 316 4.90 13.01 13.38
N LEU A 317 3.98 13.62 14.14
CA LEU A 317 4.03 13.67 15.60
C LEU A 317 2.73 13.11 16.14
N GLY A 318 2.81 12.23 17.12
CA GLY A 318 1.61 11.66 17.71
C GLY A 318 1.77 11.27 19.17
N VAL A 319 0.63 11.06 19.81
CA VAL A 319 0.54 10.53 21.16
C VAL A 319 -0.60 9.53 21.22
N ARG A 320 -0.29 8.34 21.74
CA ARG A 320 -1.26 7.30 22.05
C ARG A 320 -1.48 7.21 23.55
N TRP A 321 -2.73 7.02 23.95
CA TRP A 321 -3.14 6.80 25.33
C TRP A 321 -3.88 5.47 25.46
N ASP A 322 -3.21 4.47 26.03
CA ASP A 322 -3.76 3.16 26.36
C ASP A 322 -4.50 3.24 27.71
N PHE A 323 -5.72 3.80 27.68
CA PHE A 323 -6.48 4.12 28.90
C PHE A 323 -7.13 2.90 29.55
N ARG A 324 -7.31 1.81 28.80
CA ARG A 324 -7.77 0.50 29.29
C ARG A 324 -7.15 -0.63 28.46
N PRO A 325 -6.95 -1.84 29.01
CA PRO A 325 -6.55 -2.98 28.21
C PRO A 325 -7.50 -3.20 27.04
N GLY A 326 -6.95 -3.29 25.83
CA GLY A 326 -7.73 -3.44 24.61
C GLY A 326 -8.39 -2.16 24.11
N MET A 327 -8.09 -0.97 24.66
CA MET A 327 -8.63 0.31 24.20
C MET A 327 -7.57 1.42 24.22
N ALA A 328 -7.42 2.14 23.12
CA ALA A 328 -6.48 3.24 23.00
C ALA A 328 -7.06 4.43 22.24
N LEU A 329 -6.68 5.64 22.66
CA LEU A 329 -6.97 6.87 21.93
C LEU A 329 -5.66 7.41 21.36
N THR A 330 -5.60 7.63 20.05
CA THR A 330 -4.42 8.12 19.36
C THR A 330 -4.72 9.46 18.71
N ALA A 331 -3.93 10.49 19.04
CA ALA A 331 -3.91 11.77 18.35
C ALA A 331 -2.64 11.87 17.51
N GLN A 332 -2.77 12.22 16.23
CA GLN A 332 -1.66 12.27 15.28
C GLN A 332 -1.76 13.51 14.40
N TYR A 333 -0.63 14.16 14.18
CA TYR A 333 -0.44 15.26 13.25
C TYR A 333 0.59 14.84 12.20
N ASP A 334 0.22 14.95 10.93
CA ASP A 334 1.08 14.67 9.79
C ASP A 334 1.27 15.95 8.97
N HIS A 335 2.52 16.36 8.75
CA HIS A 335 2.88 17.38 7.76
C HIS A 335 3.39 16.68 6.51
N LEU A 336 2.68 16.83 5.39
CA LEU A 336 2.98 16.20 4.11
C LEU A 336 3.50 17.28 3.16
N ASP A 337 4.68 17.08 2.59
CA ASP A 337 5.29 17.94 1.58
C ASP A 337 5.35 17.19 0.25
N PHE A 338 4.58 17.65 -0.72
CA PHE A 338 4.49 17.04 -2.05
C PHE A 338 5.55 17.63 -2.97
N ARG A 339 6.31 16.75 -3.63
CA ARG A 339 7.33 17.18 -4.59
C ARG A 339 6.68 17.94 -5.74
N SER A 340 7.39 18.96 -6.24
CA SER A 340 6.93 19.80 -7.36
C SER A 340 6.43 18.94 -8.52
N GLY A 341 5.21 19.23 -9.02
CA GLY A 341 4.62 18.49 -10.13
C GLY A 341 3.91 17.18 -9.73
N SER A 342 3.94 16.78 -8.46
CA SER A 342 3.21 15.60 -7.97
C SER A 342 2.00 16.01 -7.14
N PRO A 343 0.85 15.32 -7.29
CA PRO A 343 -0.27 15.48 -6.37
C PRO A 343 -0.03 14.81 -5.01
N GLY A 344 1.11 14.15 -4.82
CA GLY A 344 1.39 13.33 -3.64
C GLY A 344 0.35 12.23 -3.49
N GLY A 345 -0.12 12.03 -2.26
CA GLY A 345 -1.14 11.05 -1.93
C GLY A 345 -2.59 11.48 -2.16
N LEU A 346 -2.83 12.67 -2.72
CA LEU A 346 -4.17 13.26 -2.82
C LEU A 346 -4.99 12.73 -3.99
N ILE A 347 -6.30 12.55 -3.76
CA ILE A 347 -7.28 12.20 -4.78
C ILE A 347 -8.30 13.32 -4.97
N ASN A 348 -9.28 13.13 -5.86
CA ASN A 348 -10.41 14.06 -6.06
C ASN A 348 -9.97 15.52 -6.30
N GLN A 349 -8.94 15.68 -7.13
CA GLN A 349 -8.35 16.99 -7.45
C GLN A 349 -9.36 17.83 -8.26
N GLN A 350 -9.67 19.00 -7.74
CA GLN A 350 -10.64 19.92 -8.35
C GLN A 350 -10.00 20.80 -9.42
N PRO A 351 -10.80 21.37 -10.34
CA PRO A 351 -10.29 22.38 -11.28
C PRO A 351 -9.51 23.49 -10.58
N GLY A 352 -8.27 23.72 -11.03
CA GLY A 352 -7.36 24.70 -10.43
C GLY A 352 -6.41 24.14 -9.36
N PHE A 353 -6.49 22.85 -9.02
CA PHE A 353 -5.46 22.18 -8.22
C PHE A 353 -4.08 22.34 -8.87
N GLN A 354 -3.08 22.70 -8.05
CA GLN A 354 -1.69 22.86 -8.46
C GLN A 354 -0.87 21.79 -7.75
N PRO A 355 -0.25 20.85 -8.49
CA PRO A 355 0.63 19.84 -7.90
C PRO A 355 1.81 20.43 -7.12
N GLY A 356 2.24 19.74 -6.06
CA GLY A 356 3.23 20.19 -5.10
C GLY A 356 2.61 20.89 -3.89
N GLY A 357 3.46 21.54 -3.08
CA GLY A 357 3.03 22.24 -1.86
C GLY A 357 2.91 21.29 -0.67
N ALA A 358 2.29 21.76 0.41
CA ALA A 358 2.18 20.99 1.65
C ALA A 358 0.74 20.94 2.18
N VAL A 359 0.42 19.85 2.87
CA VAL A 359 -0.86 19.62 3.55
C VAL A 359 -0.59 19.11 4.95
N ASN A 360 -1.32 19.65 5.91
CA ASN A 360 -1.34 19.19 7.29
C ASN A 360 -2.61 18.38 7.54
N VAL A 361 -2.43 17.20 8.14
CA VAL A 361 -3.50 16.29 8.49
C VAL A 361 -3.52 16.09 10.00
N PHE A 362 -4.68 16.30 10.60
CA PHE A 362 -4.92 15.98 12.02
C PHE A 362 -5.85 14.79 12.14
N SER A 363 -5.46 13.81 12.94
CA SER A 363 -6.19 12.56 13.12
C SER A 363 -6.41 12.27 14.60
N LEU A 364 -7.61 11.83 14.94
CA LEU A 364 -7.98 11.34 16.26
C LEU A 364 -8.70 10.02 16.05
N ALA A 365 -8.18 8.93 16.62
CA ALA A 365 -8.71 7.58 16.44
C ALA A 365 -8.87 6.88 17.79
N LEU A 366 -9.99 6.18 17.95
CA LEU A 366 -10.27 5.30 19.07
C LEU A 366 -10.16 3.85 18.58
N ASP A 367 -9.14 3.15 19.06
CA ASP A 367 -8.91 1.75 18.73
C ASP A 367 -9.40 0.86 19.87
N PHE A 368 -10.03 -0.26 19.52
CA PHE A 368 -10.41 -1.27 20.50
C PHE A 368 -10.35 -2.70 19.94
N VAL A 369 -9.95 -3.64 20.79
CA VAL A 369 -9.89 -5.08 20.51
C VAL A 369 -10.56 -5.84 21.67
N PHE A 370 -11.30 -6.89 21.35
CA PHE A 370 -12.13 -7.65 22.30
C PHE A 370 -12.00 -9.16 22.13
#